data_AF-A0A7C5XHP3-F1
#
_entry.id   AF-A0A7C5XHP3-F1
#
_cell.length_a   1.000
_cell.length_b   1.000
_cell.length_c   1.000
_cell.angle_alpha   90.00
_cell.angle_beta   90.00
_cell.angle_gamma   90.00
#
_symmetry.space_group_name_H-M   'P 1'
#
loop_
_entity.id
_entity.type
_entity.pdbx_description
1 polymer ?
#
loop_
_entity_poly.entity_id
_entity_poly.type
_entity_poly.pdbx_seq_one_letter_code
_entity_poly.pdbx_strand_id
1 'polypeptide(L)'
;MAKQQQVLPGDKIGWVSMFREVAYGIVPNRRYADGAVTLVMGVYESCRALGVDFRSVELTDWLMFQQSGLEYPAKSITLRRGYEFHITTIKYDGSIGRVVVKPTVSEGYRELIDAIYRERIKYMGRVVIGDYGVRNNQLWVHGEVQVTVPLDVYYEHMARHRRNAGKLIGGVDVNTDRINLAIVDEEGGLRDYKTFWFSEVTTRGFPK
;
A
#
# COMPACT_ATOMS: atom_id res chain seq x y z
N MET A 1 -20.63 -7.06 -2.17
CA MET A 1 -21.32 -6.39 -3.30
C MET A 1 -20.65 -6.65 -4.66
N ALA A 2 -19.37 -6.32 -4.87
CA ALA A 2 -18.70 -6.57 -6.17
C ALA A 2 -18.77 -8.05 -6.62
N LYS A 3 -18.52 -8.99 -5.71
CA LYS A 3 -18.65 -10.44 -5.96
C LYS A 3 -20.04 -10.93 -6.38
N GLN A 4 -21.10 -10.13 -6.15
CA GLN A 4 -22.48 -10.47 -6.48
C GLN A 4 -22.88 -9.93 -7.87
N GLN A 5 -22.04 -9.10 -8.49
CA GLN A 5 -22.31 -8.56 -9.83
C GLN A 5 -22.02 -9.62 -10.89
N GLN A 6 -22.91 -9.75 -11.87
CA GLN A 6 -22.70 -10.65 -13.02
C GLN A 6 -21.63 -10.10 -13.96
N VAL A 7 -21.58 -8.78 -14.13
CA VAL A 7 -20.63 -8.07 -14.99
C VAL A 7 -20.00 -6.95 -14.18
N LEU A 8 -18.67 -6.93 -14.13
CA LEU A 8 -17.89 -5.86 -13.51
C LEU A 8 -17.30 -4.95 -14.59
N PRO A 9 -17.15 -3.63 -14.34
CA PRO A 9 -16.59 -2.71 -15.32
C PRO A 9 -15.16 -3.08 -15.73
N GLY A 10 -14.77 -2.72 -16.95
CA GLY A 10 -13.44 -3.00 -17.49
C GLY A 10 -12.37 -1.93 -17.17
N ASP A 11 -12.77 -0.79 -16.59
CA ASP A 11 -11.87 0.32 -16.30
C ASP A 11 -12.16 1.00 -14.96
N LYS A 12 -11.19 1.78 -14.49
CA LYS A 12 -11.26 2.50 -13.21
C LYS A 12 -12.44 3.47 -13.12
N ILE A 13 -12.81 4.13 -14.22
CA ILE A 13 -13.88 5.13 -14.23
C ILE A 13 -15.22 4.43 -13.97
N GLY A 14 -15.47 3.31 -14.66
CA GLY A 14 -16.64 2.47 -14.48
C GLY A 14 -16.73 1.90 -13.07
N TRP A 15 -15.61 1.40 -12.51
CA TRP A 15 -15.58 0.90 -11.13
C TRP A 15 -15.97 1.98 -10.12
N VAL A 16 -15.33 3.14 -10.21
CA VAL A 16 -15.61 4.27 -9.34
C VAL A 16 -17.06 4.76 -9.52
N SER A 17 -17.56 4.83 -10.75
CA SER A 17 -18.95 5.22 -11.02
C SER A 17 -19.96 4.22 -10.42
N MET A 18 -19.67 2.92 -10.47
CA MET A 18 -20.56 1.88 -9.99
C MET A 18 -20.57 1.79 -8.45
N PHE A 19 -19.42 1.99 -7.80
CA PHE A 19 -19.26 1.62 -6.38
C PHE A 19 -19.04 2.80 -5.42
N ARG A 20 -18.78 4.01 -5.92
CA ARG A 20 -18.50 5.18 -5.06
C ARG A 20 -19.58 5.44 -4.03
N GLU A 21 -20.86 5.50 -4.43
CA GLU A 21 -21.95 5.86 -3.50
C GLU A 21 -21.99 4.90 -2.30
N VAL A 22 -21.80 3.61 -2.56
CA VAL A 22 -21.77 2.59 -1.49
C VAL A 22 -20.55 2.78 -0.60
N ALA A 23 -19.37 3.00 -1.18
CA ALA A 23 -18.16 3.25 -0.40
C ALA A 23 -18.24 4.58 0.40
N TYR A 24 -18.87 5.61 -0.17
CA TYR A 24 -19.05 6.91 0.43
C TYR A 24 -20.05 6.88 1.59
N GLY A 25 -21.10 6.05 1.49
CA GLY A 25 -22.03 5.80 2.59
C GLY A 25 -21.36 5.19 3.83
N ILE A 26 -20.22 4.50 3.66
CA ILE A 26 -19.43 3.92 4.77
C ILE A 26 -18.36 4.90 5.25
N VAL A 27 -17.60 5.48 4.32
CA VAL A 27 -16.56 6.47 4.61
C VAL A 27 -16.88 7.73 3.83
N PRO A 28 -17.51 8.76 4.44
CA PRO A 28 -18.00 9.97 3.76
C PRO A 28 -16.89 10.95 3.35
N ASN A 29 -15.77 10.40 2.86
CA ASN A 29 -14.65 11.09 2.26
C ASN A 29 -14.46 10.53 0.85
N ARG A 30 -14.74 11.34 -0.17
CA ARG A 30 -14.67 10.91 -1.58
C ARG A 30 -13.32 10.29 -1.96
N ARG A 31 -12.21 10.79 -1.41
CA ARG A 31 -10.87 10.25 -1.70
C ARG A 31 -10.66 8.87 -1.11
N TYR A 32 -11.17 8.64 0.10
CA TYR A 32 -11.12 7.32 0.74
C TYR A 32 -12.08 6.33 0.11
N ALA A 33 -13.30 6.77 -0.21
CA ALA A 33 -14.27 5.96 -0.92
C ALA A 33 -13.73 5.50 -2.29
N ASP A 34 -13.24 6.43 -3.11
CA ASP A 34 -12.63 6.11 -4.41
C ASP A 34 -11.37 5.23 -4.25
N GLY A 35 -10.61 5.43 -3.16
CA GLY A 35 -9.42 4.63 -2.84
C GLY A 35 -9.76 3.19 -2.53
N ALA A 36 -10.79 2.96 -1.70
CA ALA A 36 -11.30 1.63 -1.39
C ALA A 36 -11.81 0.91 -2.65
N VAL A 37 -12.56 1.62 -3.50
CA VAL A 37 -13.04 1.07 -4.78
C VAL A 37 -11.86 0.68 -5.69
N THR A 38 -10.84 1.54 -5.79
CA THR A 38 -9.64 1.25 -6.60
C THR A 38 -8.86 0.04 -6.06
N LEU A 39 -8.82 -0.14 -4.74
CA LEU A 39 -8.15 -1.28 -4.13
C LEU A 39 -8.88 -2.60 -4.44
N VAL A 40 -10.20 -2.64 -4.30
CA VAL A 40 -11.01 -3.82 -4.67
C VAL A 40 -10.92 -4.13 -6.16
N MET A 41 -10.91 -3.10 -7.01
CA MET A 41 -10.67 -3.25 -8.46
C MET A 41 -9.30 -3.88 -8.73
N GLY A 42 -8.24 -3.43 -8.07
CA GLY A 42 -6.90 -4.02 -8.24
C GLY A 42 -6.83 -5.48 -7.82
N VAL A 43 -7.54 -5.88 -6.76
CA VAL A 43 -7.69 -7.30 -6.38
C VAL A 43 -8.39 -8.08 -7.49
N TYR A 44 -9.48 -7.57 -8.04
CA TYR A 44 -10.20 -8.21 -9.14
C TYR A 44 -9.32 -8.36 -10.40
N GLU A 45 -8.59 -7.31 -10.79
CA GLU A 45 -7.66 -7.34 -11.92
C GLU A 45 -6.56 -8.39 -11.71
N SER A 46 -6.04 -8.48 -10.48
CA SER A 46 -5.05 -9.50 -10.11
C SER A 46 -5.62 -10.92 -10.21
N CYS A 47 -6.86 -11.14 -9.76
CA CYS A 47 -7.54 -12.42 -9.90
C CYS A 47 -7.67 -12.82 -11.37
N ARG A 48 -8.06 -11.89 -12.23
CA ARG A 48 -8.17 -12.13 -13.68
C ARG A 48 -6.82 -12.48 -14.31
N ALA A 49 -5.77 -11.77 -13.93
CA ALA A 49 -4.42 -12.02 -14.44
C ALA A 49 -3.89 -13.40 -14.00
N LEU A 50 -4.24 -13.85 -12.80
CA LEU A 50 -3.81 -15.14 -12.23
C LEU A 50 -4.76 -16.30 -12.55
N GLY A 51 -5.90 -16.06 -13.20
CA GLY A 51 -6.91 -17.10 -13.44
C GLY A 51 -7.61 -17.60 -12.18
N VAL A 52 -7.60 -16.83 -11.10
CA VAL A 52 -8.26 -17.14 -9.82
C VAL A 52 -9.70 -16.61 -9.83
N ASP A 53 -10.66 -17.38 -9.30
CA ASP A 53 -12.03 -16.88 -9.14
C ASP A 53 -12.06 -15.76 -8.09
N PHE A 54 -12.41 -14.54 -8.50
CA PHE A 54 -12.54 -13.41 -7.58
C PHE A 54 -13.49 -13.70 -6.41
N ARG A 55 -14.50 -14.57 -6.60
CA ARG A 55 -15.44 -14.95 -5.54
C ARG A 55 -14.79 -15.77 -4.43
N SER A 56 -13.75 -16.55 -4.74
CA SER A 56 -13.03 -17.36 -3.74
C SER A 56 -12.00 -16.55 -2.94
N VAL A 57 -11.69 -15.31 -3.33
CA VAL A 57 -10.71 -14.48 -2.62
C VAL A 57 -11.29 -13.89 -1.35
N GLU A 58 -10.80 -14.29 -0.19
CA GLU A 58 -11.16 -13.68 1.09
C GLU A 58 -10.27 -12.48 1.38
N LEU A 59 -10.87 -11.38 1.84
CA LEU A 59 -10.15 -10.22 2.34
C LEU A 59 -10.10 -10.32 3.84
N THR A 60 -8.91 -10.18 4.42
CA THR A 60 -8.72 -10.09 5.87
C THR A 60 -9.20 -8.74 6.41
N ASP A 61 -9.37 -8.65 7.72
CA ASP A 61 -9.88 -7.46 8.42
C ASP A 61 -8.84 -6.33 8.50
N TRP A 62 -8.56 -5.69 7.36
CA TRP A 62 -7.69 -4.51 7.32
C TRP A 62 -8.44 -3.24 7.69
N LEU A 63 -7.94 -2.53 8.69
CA LEU A 63 -8.36 -1.15 8.96
C LEU A 63 -7.43 -0.18 8.24
N MET A 64 -7.78 0.17 7.00
CA MET A 64 -6.95 0.98 6.11
C MET A 64 -7.73 2.14 5.49
N PHE A 65 -7.09 3.30 5.39
CA PHE A 65 -7.60 4.47 4.68
C PHE A 65 -6.61 4.91 3.61
N GLN A 66 -7.04 4.93 2.35
CA GLN A 66 -6.17 5.25 1.22
C GLN A 66 -6.81 6.33 0.35
N GLN A 67 -6.01 7.26 -0.14
CA GLN A 67 -6.45 8.17 -1.19
C GLN A 67 -6.52 7.47 -2.56
N SER A 68 -7.35 7.96 -3.49
CA SER A 68 -7.60 7.30 -4.78
C SER A 68 -6.56 7.54 -5.89
N GLY A 69 -5.62 8.47 -5.68
CA GLY A 69 -4.66 8.84 -6.70
C GLY A 69 -3.52 9.69 -6.19
N LEU A 70 -2.50 9.78 -7.03
CA LEU A 70 -1.31 10.62 -6.85
C LEU A 70 -1.71 12.09 -7.01
N GLU A 71 -1.51 12.90 -5.97
CA GLU A 71 -1.71 14.34 -6.03
C GLU A 71 -0.68 15.06 -5.13
N TYR A 72 -0.38 16.34 -5.42
CA TYR A 72 0.49 17.15 -4.57
C TYR A 72 -0.15 18.52 -4.25
N PRO A 73 -0.28 18.87 -2.97
CA PRO A 73 -0.21 17.97 -1.81
C PRO A 73 -1.41 17.01 -1.80
N ALA A 74 -1.23 15.79 -1.27
CA ALA A 74 -2.36 14.92 -0.95
C ALA A 74 -3.30 15.61 0.04
N LYS A 75 -4.60 15.66 -0.26
CA LYS A 75 -5.55 16.47 0.52
C LYS A 75 -6.04 15.76 1.77
N SER A 76 -6.19 14.43 1.71
CA SER A 76 -6.71 13.65 2.82
C SER A 76 -5.62 13.13 3.74
N ILE A 77 -4.48 12.69 3.20
CA ILE A 77 -3.32 12.24 3.99
C ILE A 77 -2.15 13.13 3.59
N THR A 78 -2.08 14.32 4.18
CA THR A 78 -1.13 15.36 3.76
C THR A 78 0.20 15.23 4.49
N LEU A 79 1.26 14.93 3.77
CA LEU A 79 2.64 15.05 4.22
C LEU A 79 3.00 16.53 4.43
N ARG A 80 3.41 16.92 5.66
CA ARG A 80 3.96 18.23 6.09
C ARG A 80 5.44 18.16 6.51
N ARG A 81 6.17 19.27 6.31
CA ARG A 81 7.61 19.37 6.59
C ARG A 81 7.90 18.84 8.00
N GLY A 82 9.04 18.17 8.16
CA GLY A 82 9.37 17.49 9.43
C GLY A 82 8.77 16.09 9.56
N TYR A 83 8.38 15.47 8.43
CA TYR A 83 7.85 14.10 8.35
C TYR A 83 6.53 13.91 9.11
N GLU A 84 5.68 14.94 9.13
CA GLU A 84 4.38 14.90 9.80
C GLU A 84 3.26 14.63 8.80
N PHE A 85 2.28 13.81 9.14
CA PHE A 85 1.14 13.54 8.30
C PHE A 85 -0.14 14.07 8.93
N HIS A 86 -0.82 14.94 8.19
CA HIS A 86 -2.10 15.52 8.55
C HIS A 86 -3.20 14.68 7.89
N ILE A 87 -3.80 13.78 8.66
CA ILE A 87 -4.83 12.83 8.20
C ILE A 87 -6.21 13.42 8.48
N THR A 88 -6.99 13.64 7.42
CA THR A 88 -8.40 14.01 7.52
C THR A 88 -9.19 12.82 8.05
N THR A 89 -9.94 13.04 9.12
CA THR A 89 -10.86 12.07 9.71
C THR A 89 -12.28 12.59 9.64
N ILE A 90 -13.27 11.70 9.66
CA ILE A 90 -14.67 12.08 9.78
C ILE A 90 -15.23 11.38 11.01
N LYS A 91 -15.83 12.16 11.90
CA LYS A 91 -16.43 11.64 13.12
C LYS A 91 -17.84 11.10 12.84
N TYR A 92 -18.41 10.38 13.81
CA TYR A 92 -19.77 9.84 13.72
C TYR A 92 -20.85 10.90 13.49
N ASP A 93 -20.63 12.13 13.97
CA ASP A 93 -21.53 13.28 13.75
C ASP A 93 -21.36 13.94 12.37
N GLY A 94 -20.52 13.37 11.50
CA GLY A 94 -20.19 13.92 10.19
C GLY A 94 -19.18 15.07 10.21
N SER A 95 -18.75 15.53 11.39
CA SER A 95 -17.76 16.61 11.48
C SER A 95 -16.39 16.15 10.98
N ILE A 96 -15.73 17.06 10.25
CA ILE A 96 -14.40 16.82 9.70
C ILE A 96 -13.36 17.16 10.76
N GLY A 97 -12.52 16.18 11.09
CA GLY A 97 -11.39 16.33 11.98
C GLY A 97 -10.05 16.26 11.25
N ARG A 98 -8.98 16.56 11.99
CA ARG A 98 -7.61 16.33 11.55
C ARG A 98 -6.82 15.65 12.67
N VAL A 99 -6.20 14.54 12.35
CA VAL A 99 -5.22 13.87 13.20
C VAL A 99 -3.84 14.14 12.64
N VAL A 100 -2.91 14.57 13.48
CA VAL A 100 -1.50 14.74 13.12
C VAL A 100 -0.74 13.56 13.67
N VAL A 101 -0.03 12.85 12.80
CA VAL A 101 0.85 11.75 13.18
C VAL A 101 2.27 12.03 12.73
N LYS A 102 3.24 11.64 13.56
CA LYS A 102 4.67 11.79 13.27
C LYS A 102 5.32 10.41 13.30
N PRO A 103 5.27 9.66 12.19
CA PRO A 103 5.88 8.33 12.14
C PRO A 103 7.41 8.43 12.22
N THR A 104 8.03 7.35 12.69
CA THR A 104 9.47 7.18 12.59
C THR A 104 9.84 6.93 11.12
N VAL A 105 10.63 7.83 10.54
CA VAL A 105 11.13 7.71 9.17
C VAL A 105 12.59 7.26 9.21
N SER A 106 12.88 6.08 8.64
CA SER A 106 14.25 5.58 8.51
C SER A 106 15.09 6.48 7.60
N GLU A 107 16.38 6.60 7.89
CA GLU A 107 17.29 7.50 7.17
C GLU A 107 17.28 7.31 5.65
N GLY A 108 17.23 6.05 5.18
CA GLY A 108 17.24 5.73 3.75
C GLY A 108 16.05 6.29 2.95
N TYR A 109 14.91 6.59 3.59
CA TYR A 109 13.74 7.15 2.92
C TYR A 109 13.61 8.67 3.07
N ARG A 110 14.45 9.31 3.88
CA ARG A 110 14.37 10.77 4.11
C ARG A 110 14.59 11.54 2.81
N GLU A 111 15.59 11.14 2.02
CA GLU A 111 15.87 11.76 0.73
C GLU A 111 14.66 11.74 -0.21
N LEU A 112 14.00 10.58 -0.36
CA LEU A 112 12.79 10.46 -1.18
C LEU A 112 11.65 11.31 -0.63
N ILE A 113 11.43 11.33 0.69
CA ILE A 113 10.36 12.13 1.30
C ILE A 113 10.65 13.63 1.17
N ASP A 114 11.90 14.05 1.29
CA ASP A 114 12.31 15.44 1.12
C ASP A 114 12.19 15.88 -0.35
N ALA A 115 12.50 14.97 -1.30
CA ALA A 115 12.27 15.19 -2.72
C ALA A 115 10.79 15.47 -3.01
N ILE A 116 9.86 14.78 -2.35
CA ILE A 116 8.41 15.05 -2.51
C ILE A 116 8.08 16.53 -2.28
N TYR A 117 8.69 17.17 -1.29
CA TYR A 117 8.51 18.61 -1.06
C TYR A 117 9.21 19.47 -2.09
N ARG A 118 10.50 19.18 -2.30
CA ARG A 118 11.39 20.00 -3.12
C ARG A 118 10.90 20.06 -4.57
N GLU A 119 10.47 18.91 -5.09
CA GLU A 119 10.10 18.71 -6.49
C GLU A 119 8.59 18.67 -6.70
N ARG A 120 7.80 18.79 -5.62
CA ARG A 120 6.32 18.75 -5.65
C ARG A 120 5.78 17.48 -6.30
N ILE A 121 6.45 16.36 -6.04
CA ILE A 121 6.09 15.04 -6.58
C ILE A 121 4.69 14.66 -6.09
N LYS A 122 3.84 14.23 -7.01
CA LYS A 122 2.52 13.69 -6.68
C LYS A 122 2.68 12.35 -5.96
N TYR A 123 2.01 12.20 -4.83
CA TYR A 123 2.02 10.97 -4.06
C TYR A 123 0.61 10.59 -3.62
N MET A 124 0.44 9.34 -3.22
CA MET A 124 -0.77 8.84 -2.59
C MET A 124 -0.43 8.42 -1.17
N GLY A 125 -1.14 8.99 -0.21
CA GLY A 125 -1.03 8.58 1.19
C GLY A 125 -1.97 7.43 1.50
N ARG A 126 -1.52 6.53 2.38
CA ARG A 126 -2.31 5.45 2.96
C ARG A 126 -1.98 5.33 4.44
N VAL A 127 -2.99 5.12 5.26
CA VAL A 127 -2.86 4.82 6.69
C VAL A 127 -3.33 3.40 6.90
N VAL A 128 -2.52 2.59 7.57
CA VAL A 128 -2.85 1.22 7.95
C VAL A 128 -2.82 1.16 9.47
N ILE A 129 -3.91 0.72 10.08
CA ILE A 129 -3.98 0.43 11.50
C ILE A 129 -3.81 -1.07 11.65
N GLY A 130 -2.71 -1.47 12.29
CA GLY A 130 -2.37 -2.88 12.50
C GLY A 130 -2.90 -3.42 13.83
N ASP A 131 -2.95 -2.58 14.86
CA ASP A 131 -3.45 -2.97 16.18
C ASP A 131 -3.99 -1.76 16.94
N TYR A 132 -4.88 -1.99 17.89
CA TYR A 132 -5.33 -0.97 18.83
C TYR A 132 -5.65 -1.58 20.20
N GLY A 133 -5.42 -0.80 21.26
CA GLY A 133 -5.71 -1.21 22.63
C GLY A 133 -6.21 -0.05 23.46
N VAL A 134 -6.97 -0.35 24.51
CA VAL A 134 -7.40 0.65 25.49
C VAL A 134 -6.71 0.37 26.80
N ARG A 135 -5.90 1.32 27.28
CA ARG A 135 -5.23 1.25 28.58
C ARG A 135 -5.47 2.53 29.35
N ASN A 136 -5.94 2.43 30.59
CA ASN A 136 -6.27 3.59 31.45
C ASN A 136 -7.21 4.59 30.77
N ASN A 137 -8.24 4.09 30.07
CA ASN A 137 -9.18 4.90 29.30
C ASN A 137 -8.55 5.73 28.16
N GLN A 138 -7.33 5.38 27.74
CA GLN A 138 -6.66 5.94 26.57
C GLN A 138 -6.56 4.90 25.46
N LEU A 139 -6.95 5.30 24.25
CA LEU A 139 -6.79 4.50 23.04
C LEU A 139 -5.35 4.61 22.55
N TRP A 140 -4.71 3.46 22.37
CA TRP A 140 -3.42 3.28 21.74
C TRP A 140 -3.65 2.65 20.38
N VAL A 141 -3.01 3.21 19.35
CA VAL A 141 -3.12 2.70 17.98
C VAL A 141 -1.72 2.43 17.46
N HIS A 142 -1.49 1.23 16.95
CA HIS A 142 -0.28 0.85 16.25
C HIS A 142 -0.57 0.71 14.77
N GLY A 143 0.33 1.19 13.93
CA GLY A 143 0.14 1.21 12.50
C GLY A 143 1.21 2.01 11.79
N GLU A 144 0.96 2.26 10.50
CA GLU A 144 1.92 2.92 9.63
C GLU A 144 1.23 3.87 8.65
N VAL A 145 2.02 4.83 8.18
CA VAL A 145 1.64 5.70 7.08
C VAL A 145 2.52 5.36 5.89
N GLN A 146 1.91 4.85 4.83
CA GLN A 146 2.59 4.54 3.58
C GLN A 146 2.45 5.70 2.60
N VAL A 147 3.50 5.92 1.80
CA VAL A 147 3.54 6.90 0.72
C VAL A 147 3.86 6.17 -0.58
N THR A 148 2.93 6.24 -1.53
CA THR A 148 3.16 5.72 -2.89
C THR A 148 3.55 6.86 -3.80
N VAL A 149 4.67 6.69 -4.51
CA VAL A 149 5.19 7.62 -5.54
C VAL A 149 5.30 6.90 -6.89
N PRO A 150 5.40 7.62 -8.01
CA PRO A 150 5.79 7.05 -9.29
C PRO A 150 7.09 6.24 -9.19
N LEU A 151 7.17 5.14 -9.94
CA LEU A 151 8.30 4.19 -9.86
C LEU A 151 9.61 4.79 -10.37
N ASP A 152 9.54 5.60 -11.43
CA ASP A 152 10.66 6.38 -11.97
C ASP A 152 11.24 7.34 -10.92
N VAL A 153 10.38 8.05 -10.18
CA VAL A 153 10.80 8.91 -9.07
C VAL A 153 11.43 8.10 -7.94
N TYR A 154 10.84 6.95 -7.59
CA TYR A 154 11.43 6.07 -6.59
C TYR A 154 12.86 5.67 -7.00
N TYR A 155 13.06 5.22 -8.25
CA TYR A 155 14.39 4.86 -8.72
C TYR A 155 15.34 6.05 -8.82
N GLU A 156 14.87 7.23 -9.21
CA GLU A 156 15.72 8.42 -9.30
C GLU A 156 16.38 8.76 -7.95
N HIS A 157 15.62 8.69 -6.86
CA HIS A 157 16.06 9.09 -5.51
C HIS A 157 16.56 7.93 -4.65
N MET A 158 16.16 6.69 -4.92
CA MET A 158 16.53 5.51 -4.10
C MET A 158 17.55 4.58 -4.77
N ALA A 159 17.79 4.69 -6.08
CA ALA A 159 18.75 3.83 -6.76
C ALA A 159 20.18 4.16 -6.30
N ARG A 160 20.72 3.31 -5.42
CA ARG A 160 22.11 3.38 -4.97
C ARG A 160 23.11 3.16 -6.12
N HIS A 161 22.72 2.40 -7.14
CA HIS A 161 23.58 2.04 -8.27
C HIS A 161 22.78 2.23 -9.57
N ARG A 162 23.13 3.24 -10.36
CA ARG A 162 22.46 3.55 -11.65
C ARG A 162 22.99 2.73 -12.83
N ARG A 163 24.13 2.07 -12.66
CA ARG A 163 24.72 1.12 -13.63
C ARG A 163 25.08 -0.15 -12.90
N ASN A 164 24.78 -1.29 -13.50
CA ASN A 164 25.32 -2.56 -13.04
C ASN A 164 26.81 -2.59 -13.43
N ALA A 165 27.68 -2.42 -12.44
CA ALA A 165 29.13 -2.57 -12.60
C ALA A 165 29.62 -3.97 -12.18
N GLY A 166 28.70 -4.84 -11.76
CA GLY A 166 28.99 -6.19 -11.29
C GLY A 166 28.74 -7.24 -12.36
N LYS A 167 29.56 -8.28 -12.34
CA LYS A 167 29.39 -9.51 -13.14
C LYS A 167 28.41 -10.50 -12.51
N LEU A 168 27.61 -10.03 -11.54
CA LEU A 168 26.71 -10.85 -10.76
C LEU A 168 25.27 -10.38 -11.00
N ILE A 169 24.39 -11.34 -11.23
CA ILE A 169 22.97 -11.12 -11.50
C ILE A 169 22.19 -11.70 -10.32
N GLY A 170 21.40 -10.86 -9.66
CA GLY A 170 20.50 -11.28 -8.59
C GLY A 170 19.10 -11.56 -9.15
N GLY A 171 18.59 -12.77 -8.95
CA GLY A 171 17.20 -13.15 -9.17
C GLY A 171 16.45 -13.25 -7.85
N VAL A 172 15.26 -12.66 -7.78
CA VAL A 172 14.35 -12.80 -6.64
C VAL A 172 13.11 -13.56 -7.09
N ASP A 173 12.83 -14.67 -6.43
CA ASP A 173 11.62 -15.48 -6.59
C ASP A 173 10.76 -15.31 -5.33
N VAL A 174 9.52 -14.85 -5.52
CA VAL A 174 8.61 -14.51 -4.42
C VAL A 174 7.45 -15.49 -4.42
N ASN A 175 7.35 -16.26 -3.34
CA ASN A 175 6.27 -17.21 -3.09
C ASN A 175 5.37 -16.70 -1.97
N THR A 176 4.25 -17.38 -1.74
CA THR A 176 3.29 -17.08 -0.67
C THR A 176 3.86 -17.26 0.74
N ASP A 177 4.87 -18.11 0.91
CA ASP A 177 5.46 -18.48 2.21
C ASP A 177 6.94 -18.07 2.35
N ARG A 178 7.60 -17.67 1.25
CA ARG A 178 9.03 -17.36 1.23
C ARG A 178 9.43 -16.38 0.13
N ILE A 179 10.57 -15.74 0.31
CA ILE A 179 11.32 -15.05 -0.74
C ILE A 179 12.65 -15.76 -0.92
N ASN A 180 12.96 -16.18 -2.14
CA ASN A 180 14.25 -16.72 -2.53
C ASN A 180 15.05 -15.64 -3.27
N LEU A 181 16.29 -15.43 -2.87
CA LEU A 181 17.28 -14.65 -3.58
C LEU A 181 18.35 -15.62 -4.10
N ALA A 182 18.67 -15.55 -5.38
CA ALA A 182 19.81 -16.23 -5.99
C ALA A 182 20.71 -15.20 -6.65
N ILE A 183 22.03 -15.32 -6.46
CA ILE A 183 23.03 -14.51 -7.13
C ILE A 183 23.81 -15.46 -8.04
N VAL A 184 23.81 -15.19 -9.34
CA VAL A 184 24.55 -15.97 -10.34
C VAL A 184 25.63 -15.10 -10.99
N ASP A 185 26.65 -15.71 -11.58
CA ASP A 185 27.60 -15.01 -12.46
C ASP A 185 27.08 -14.88 -13.90
N GLU A 186 27.88 -14.27 -14.77
CA GLU A 186 27.57 -14.08 -16.21
C GLU A 186 27.45 -15.42 -16.96
N GLU A 187 28.10 -16.48 -16.47
CA GLU A 187 28.02 -17.83 -17.03
C GLU A 187 26.82 -18.64 -16.49
N GLY A 188 26.01 -18.06 -15.59
CA GLY A 188 24.85 -18.72 -14.97
C GLY A 188 25.19 -19.61 -13.77
N GLY A 189 26.44 -19.58 -13.29
CA GLY A 189 26.88 -20.27 -12.09
C GLY A 189 26.33 -19.63 -10.82
N LEU A 190 25.64 -20.40 -9.98
CA LEU A 190 25.14 -19.94 -8.68
C LEU A 190 26.30 -19.59 -7.74
N ARG A 191 26.33 -18.34 -7.29
CA ARG A 191 27.36 -17.80 -6.38
C ARG A 191 26.88 -17.71 -4.95
N ASP A 192 25.63 -17.33 -4.75
CA ASP A 192 25.03 -17.27 -3.42
C ASP A 192 23.51 -17.43 -3.51
N TYR A 193 22.90 -17.85 -2.42
CA TYR A 193 21.44 -17.90 -2.30
C TYR A 193 21.00 -17.65 -0.87
N LYS A 194 19.81 -17.07 -0.73
CA LYS A 194 19.18 -16.86 0.58
C LYS A 194 17.67 -17.01 0.48
N THR A 195 17.11 -17.77 1.40
CA THR A 195 15.66 -17.91 1.55
C THR A 195 15.22 -17.20 2.82
N PHE A 196 14.25 -16.30 2.70
CA PHE A 196 13.55 -15.66 3.80
C PHE A 196 12.17 -16.28 3.92
N TRP A 197 11.85 -16.84 5.08
CA TRP A 197 10.54 -17.42 5.36
C TRP A 197 9.64 -16.41 6.06
N PHE A 198 8.38 -16.34 5.66
CA PHE A 198 7.38 -15.58 6.39
C PHE A 198 6.93 -16.40 7.61
N SER A 199 7.33 -15.96 8.80
CA SER A 199 6.99 -16.64 10.08
C SER A 199 5.49 -16.75 10.31
N GLU A 200 4.72 -15.81 9.77
CA GLU A 200 3.27 -15.74 9.93
C GLU A 200 2.54 -16.85 9.14
N VAL A 201 3.12 -17.32 8.03
CA VAL A 201 2.54 -18.37 7.16
C VAL A 201 2.96 -19.78 7.60
N THR A 202 4.04 -19.88 8.38
CA THR A 202 4.58 -21.15 8.91
C THR A 202 4.05 -21.52 10.29
N THR A 203 3.13 -20.72 10.86
CA THR A 203 2.47 -21.05 12.13
C THR A 203 1.50 -22.22 11.93
N ARG A 204 1.78 -23.36 12.59
CA ARG A 204 0.93 -24.56 12.58
C ARG A 204 -0.53 -24.21 12.94
N GLY A 205 -1.46 -24.34 12.00
CA GLY A 205 -2.89 -24.15 12.29
C GLY A 205 -3.87 -24.05 11.12
N PHE A 206 -3.43 -23.82 9.88
CA PHE A 206 -4.32 -23.70 8.72
C PHE A 206 -4.21 -24.90 7.76
N PRO A 207 -5.32 -25.43 7.20
CA PRO A 207 -5.28 -26.56 6.27
C PRO A 207 -4.67 -26.15 4.92
N LYS A 208 -4.00 -27.12 4.26
CA LYS A 208 -3.44 -27.00 2.91
C LYS A 208 -4.51 -26.92 1.84
#